data_AF-A0A1V4Y634-F1
#
_entry.id   AF-A0A1V4Y634-F1
#
_cell.length_a   1.000
_cell.length_b   1.000
_cell.length_c   1.000
_cell.angle_alpha   90.00
_cell.angle_beta   90.00
_cell.angle_gamma   90.00
#
_symmetry.space_group_name_H-M   'P 1'
#
loop_
_entity.id
_entity.type
_entity.pdbx_description
1 polymer ?
#
loop_
_entity_poly.entity_id
_entity_poly.type
_entity_poly.pdbx_seq_one_letter_code
_entity_poly.pdbx_strand_id
1 'polypeptide(L)'
;MIRKYQSGDNQYLVAMIGDGTNDAPALAQADVAVAMSAGTSAAREAANMVDLDSSPSKLLDIVEIGKEILITRGALTTFSIANDVAKYFAIIPAIFSVAYPQLGILNIMGLSTPSSAVLSAVIFNAIVIPLLIPLALKGVKYRSTSSVSQLLAMNILIYGLGGLIVPFAGIKLIDIILTLSSAAGG
;
A
#
# COMPACT_ATOMS: atom_id res chain seq x y z
N MET A 1 -2.89 -31.80 15.51
CA MET A 1 -1.56 -31.18 15.29
C MET A 1 -1.68 -29.67 15.02
N ILE A 2 -2.52 -29.22 14.08
CA ILE A 2 -2.73 -27.80 13.73
C ILE A 2 -3.02 -26.92 14.96
N ARG A 3 -4.01 -27.32 15.78
CA ARG A 3 -4.38 -26.59 17.00
C ARG A 3 -3.23 -26.41 18.00
N LYS A 4 -2.25 -27.32 18.02
CA LYS A 4 -1.06 -27.19 18.87
C LYS A 4 -0.17 -26.04 18.42
N TYR A 5 -0.04 -25.81 17.12
CA TYR A 5 0.73 -24.68 16.57
C TYR A 5 -0.02 -23.35 16.74
N GLN A 6 -1.35 -23.36 16.61
CA GLN A 6 -2.19 -22.17 16.78
C GLN A 6 -2.32 -21.75 18.26
N SER A 7 -2.41 -22.70 19.19
CA SER A 7 -2.59 -22.43 20.62
C SER A 7 -1.30 -22.48 21.45
N GLY A 8 -0.16 -22.75 20.81
CA GLY A 8 1.14 -22.67 21.49
C GLY A 8 1.58 -21.23 21.75
N ASP A 9 2.68 -21.05 22.48
CA ASP A 9 3.16 -19.72 22.93
C ASP A 9 3.39 -18.72 21.78
N ASN A 10 3.78 -19.21 20.60
CA ASN A 10 4.09 -18.38 19.44
C ASN A 10 2.90 -18.18 18.48
N GLN A 11 1.73 -18.78 18.75
CA GLN A 11 0.47 -18.64 17.99
C GLN A 11 0.66 -18.56 16.47
N TYR A 12 1.22 -19.62 15.89
CA TYR A 12 1.52 -19.63 14.47
C TYR A 12 0.24 -19.71 13.63
N LEU A 13 0.19 -18.89 12.58
CA LEU A 13 -0.74 -19.10 11.46
C LEU A 13 -0.30 -20.35 10.70
N VAL A 14 -1.24 -21.27 10.48
CA VAL A 14 -0.96 -22.57 9.85
C VAL A 14 -1.64 -22.64 8.49
N ALA A 15 -0.84 -22.83 7.44
CA ALA A 15 -1.32 -23.19 6.12
C ALA A 15 -1.24 -24.70 5.92
N MET A 16 -2.24 -25.29 5.26
CA MET A 16 -2.30 -26.73 4.96
C MET A 16 -2.73 -26.97 3.51
N ILE A 17 -2.14 -27.98 2.89
CA ILE A 17 -2.60 -28.55 1.62
C ILE A 17 -3.05 -30.00 1.84
N GLY A 18 -4.11 -30.42 1.14
CA GLY A 18 -4.61 -31.80 1.21
C GLY A 18 -5.52 -32.14 0.03
N ASP A 19 -5.86 -33.42 -0.10
CA ASP A 19 -6.66 -33.96 -1.21
C ASP A 19 -7.72 -34.98 -0.75
N GLY A 20 -7.58 -35.55 0.45
CA GLY A 20 -8.46 -36.58 0.98
C GLY A 20 -9.65 -36.08 1.79
N THR A 21 -10.71 -36.90 1.86
CA THR A 21 -11.82 -36.73 2.82
C THR A 21 -11.34 -36.72 4.27
N ASN A 22 -10.26 -37.45 4.55
CA ASN A 22 -9.62 -37.50 5.86
C ASN A 22 -8.90 -36.20 6.22
N ASP A 23 -8.51 -35.40 5.22
CA ASP A 23 -7.87 -34.10 5.42
C ASP A 23 -8.89 -32.99 5.62
N ALA A 24 -10.16 -33.19 5.23
CA ALA A 24 -11.19 -32.16 5.31
C ALA A 24 -11.34 -31.53 6.71
N PRO A 25 -11.32 -32.29 7.83
CA PRO A 25 -11.34 -31.68 9.17
C PRO A 25 -10.09 -30.86 9.48
N ALA A 26 -8.93 -31.25 8.94
CA ALA A 26 -7.68 -30.55 9.15
C ALA A 26 -7.59 -29.28 8.28
N LEU A 27 -8.05 -29.35 7.03
CA LEU A 27 -8.22 -28.19 6.14
C LEU A 27 -9.17 -27.17 6.77
N ALA A 28 -10.32 -27.60 7.30
CA ALA A 28 -11.27 -26.71 7.97
C ALA A 28 -10.71 -26.04 9.25
N GLN A 29 -9.67 -26.61 9.87
CA GLN A 29 -9.03 -26.06 11.07
C GLN A 29 -7.84 -25.14 10.76
N ALA A 30 -7.25 -25.25 9.55
CA ALA A 30 -6.13 -24.41 9.13
C ALA A 30 -6.56 -22.96 8.87
N ASP A 31 -5.65 -22.01 9.05
CA ASP A 31 -5.91 -20.59 8.79
C ASP A 31 -5.95 -20.29 7.29
N VAL A 32 -5.18 -21.05 6.50
CA VAL A 32 -5.21 -21.03 5.04
C VAL A 32 -5.19 -22.47 4.53
N ALA A 33 -6.29 -22.92 3.95
CA ALA A 33 -6.44 -24.26 3.43
C ALA A 33 -6.48 -24.29 1.90
N VAL A 34 -5.67 -25.17 1.31
CA VAL A 34 -5.61 -25.41 -0.14
C VAL A 34 -5.97 -26.86 -0.43
N ALA A 35 -7.00 -27.09 -1.25
CA ALA A 35 -7.34 -28.42 -1.74
C ALA A 35 -6.72 -28.65 -3.13
N MET A 36 -6.23 -29.86 -3.41
CA MET A 36 -5.81 -30.22 -4.76
C MET A 36 -7.04 -30.44 -5.65
N SER A 37 -6.98 -30.02 -6.91
CA SER A 37 -8.10 -30.14 -7.86
C SER A 37 -8.53 -31.59 -8.10
N ALA A 38 -7.58 -32.52 -8.16
CA ALA A 38 -7.85 -33.95 -8.24
C ALA A 38 -8.40 -34.57 -6.93
N GLY A 39 -8.42 -33.79 -5.84
CA GLY A 39 -8.89 -34.22 -4.53
C GLY A 39 -10.40 -34.42 -4.44
N THR A 40 -10.82 -34.99 -3.31
CA THR A 40 -12.21 -35.29 -3.00
C THR A 40 -13.08 -34.03 -2.90
N SER A 41 -14.39 -34.17 -3.14
CA SER A 41 -15.34 -33.07 -2.94
C SER A 41 -15.30 -32.51 -1.52
N ALA A 42 -15.17 -33.38 -0.52
CA ALA A 42 -15.07 -32.99 0.89
C ALA A 42 -13.83 -32.12 1.16
N ALA A 43 -12.67 -32.44 0.58
CA ALA A 43 -11.47 -31.61 0.72
C ALA A 43 -11.66 -30.24 0.05
N ARG A 44 -12.26 -30.19 -1.15
CA ARG A 44 -12.52 -28.93 -1.88
C ARG A 44 -13.55 -28.03 -1.19
N GLU A 45 -14.54 -28.62 -0.54
CA GLU A 45 -15.56 -27.88 0.23
C GLU A 45 -15.01 -27.35 1.55
N ALA A 46 -14.06 -28.06 2.17
CA ALA A 46 -13.43 -27.66 3.42
C ALA A 46 -12.30 -26.62 3.25
N ALA A 47 -11.72 -26.49 2.04
CA ALA A 47 -10.60 -25.59 1.77
C ALA A 47 -11.04 -24.18 1.32
N ASN A 48 -10.19 -23.17 1.54
CA ASN A 48 -10.44 -21.80 1.10
C ASN A 48 -10.04 -21.59 -0.37
N MET A 49 -9.12 -22.39 -0.89
CA MET A 49 -8.57 -22.30 -2.24
C MET A 49 -8.44 -23.70 -2.85
N VAL A 50 -8.49 -23.78 -4.18
CA VAL A 50 -8.27 -25.03 -4.93
C VAL A 50 -7.07 -24.86 -5.86
N ASP A 51 -6.06 -25.71 -5.71
CA ASP A 51 -4.93 -25.78 -6.64
C ASP A 51 -5.29 -26.65 -7.85
N LEU A 52 -5.47 -25.98 -8.99
CA LEU A 52 -5.78 -26.61 -10.28
C LEU A 52 -4.66 -27.51 -10.81
N ASP A 53 -3.39 -27.21 -10.52
CA ASP A 53 -2.25 -27.98 -11.05
C ASP A 53 -1.83 -29.12 -10.10
N SER A 54 -2.46 -29.21 -8.93
CA SER A 54 -2.25 -30.28 -7.95
C SER A 54 -0.76 -30.47 -7.59
N SER A 55 -0.04 -29.38 -7.31
CA SER A 55 1.37 -29.40 -6.91
C SER A 55 1.56 -28.82 -5.50
N PRO A 56 2.12 -29.59 -4.54
CA PRO A 56 2.44 -29.09 -3.19
C PRO A 56 3.38 -27.88 -3.17
N SER A 57 4.18 -27.67 -4.22
CA SER A 57 5.10 -26.54 -4.31
C SER A 57 4.39 -25.18 -4.36
N LYS A 58 3.14 -25.13 -4.82
CA LYS A 58 2.39 -23.88 -4.98
C LYS A 58 2.03 -23.20 -3.67
N LEU A 59 2.06 -23.91 -2.55
CA LEU A 59 1.83 -23.30 -1.24
C LEU A 59 2.87 -22.19 -0.98
N LEU A 60 4.12 -22.38 -1.42
CA LEU A 60 5.16 -21.35 -1.32
C LEU A 60 4.82 -20.12 -2.17
N ASP A 61 4.37 -20.31 -3.40
CA ASP A 61 3.97 -19.22 -4.30
C ASP A 61 2.80 -18.42 -3.73
N ILE A 62 1.80 -19.10 -3.16
CA ILE A 62 0.64 -18.45 -2.51
C ILE A 62 1.11 -17.56 -1.34
N VAL A 63 2.04 -18.05 -0.52
CA VAL A 63 2.59 -17.29 0.61
C VAL A 63 3.42 -16.10 0.11
N GLU A 64 4.20 -16.27 -0.95
CA GLU A 64 5.00 -15.19 -1.54
C GLU A 64 4.12 -14.08 -2.10
N ILE A 65 3.13 -14.43 -2.93
CA ILE A 65 2.15 -13.46 -3.48
C ILE A 65 1.40 -12.75 -2.34
N GLY A 66 0.95 -13.50 -1.32
CA GLY A 66 0.29 -12.92 -0.16
C GLY A 66 1.15 -11.88 0.56
N LYS A 67 2.45 -12.16 0.74
CA LYS A 67 3.39 -11.20 1.33
C LYS A 67 3.57 -9.96 0.47
N GLU A 68 3.69 -10.11 -0.85
CA GLU A 68 3.81 -8.96 -1.76
C GLU A 68 2.59 -8.05 -1.68
N ILE A 69 1.38 -8.60 -1.64
CA ILE A 69 0.14 -7.83 -1.49
C ILE A 69 0.17 -7.02 -0.19
N LEU A 70 0.52 -7.65 0.93
CA LEU A 70 0.56 -6.98 2.24
C LEU A 70 1.62 -5.87 2.30
N ILE A 71 2.82 -6.11 1.75
CA ILE A 71 3.89 -5.11 1.72
C ILE A 71 3.53 -3.94 0.80
N THR A 72 2.93 -4.23 -0.35
CA THR A 72 2.47 -3.21 -1.30
C THR A 72 1.41 -2.33 -0.66
N ARG A 73 0.43 -2.93 0.03
CA ARG A 73 -0.58 -2.19 0.77
C ARG A 73 0.04 -1.29 1.84
N GLY A 74 0.97 -1.82 2.62
CA GLY A 74 1.73 -1.04 3.62
C GLY A 74 2.45 0.15 2.99
N ALA A 75 3.21 -0.09 1.92
CA ALA A 75 3.93 0.93 1.17
C ALA A 75 3.03 2.06 0.66
N LEU A 76 1.92 1.71 0.01
CA LEU A 76 0.97 2.70 -0.49
C LEU A 76 0.30 3.50 0.64
N THR A 77 0.03 2.85 1.77
CA THR A 77 -0.56 3.51 2.94
C THR A 77 0.44 4.51 3.54
N THR A 78 1.69 4.10 3.73
CA THR A 78 2.77 4.97 4.22
C THR A 78 3.00 6.15 3.28
N PHE A 79 3.05 5.91 1.96
CA PHE A 79 3.16 6.97 0.97
C PHE A 79 1.99 7.95 1.03
N SER A 80 0.75 7.43 1.10
CA SER A 80 -0.45 8.27 1.13
C SER A 80 -0.52 9.15 2.37
N ILE A 81 -0.18 8.60 3.55
CA ILE A 81 -0.15 9.37 4.80
C ILE A 81 0.92 10.46 4.74
N ALA A 82 2.13 10.12 4.27
CA ALA A 82 3.21 11.09 4.13
C ALA A 82 2.84 12.21 3.13
N ASN A 83 2.12 11.87 2.06
CA ASN A 83 1.66 12.82 1.06
C ASN A 83 0.66 13.84 1.62
N ASP A 84 -0.21 13.43 2.55
CA ASP A 84 -1.16 14.36 3.16
C ASP A 84 -0.47 15.49 3.93
N VAL A 85 0.72 15.27 4.49
CA VAL A 85 1.53 16.32 5.14
C VAL A 85 1.81 17.47 4.17
N ALA A 86 2.24 17.17 2.95
CA ALA A 86 2.53 18.18 1.93
C ALA A 86 1.26 18.97 1.55
N LYS A 87 0.12 18.28 1.43
CA LYS A 87 -1.16 18.93 1.12
C LYS A 87 -1.57 19.91 2.21
N TYR A 88 -1.37 19.56 3.49
CA TYR A 88 -1.63 20.49 4.59
C TYR A 88 -0.77 21.75 4.52
N PHE A 89 0.53 21.61 4.21
CA PHE A 89 1.41 22.76 4.03
C PHE A 89 1.07 23.61 2.80
N ALA A 90 0.40 23.06 1.78
CA ALA A 90 -0.09 23.83 0.64
C ALA A 90 -1.39 24.58 0.97
N ILE A 91 -2.35 23.89 1.57
CA ILE A 91 -3.74 24.36 1.68
C ILE A 91 -3.94 25.27 2.89
N ILE A 92 -3.38 24.94 4.06
CA ILE A 92 -3.61 25.72 5.29
C ILE A 92 -3.14 27.18 5.11
N PRO A 93 -1.89 27.46 4.68
CA PRO A 93 -1.45 28.84 4.51
C PRO A 93 -2.27 29.58 3.46
N ALA A 94 -2.67 28.90 2.39
CA ALA A 94 -3.48 29.47 1.32
C ALA A 94 -4.84 29.98 1.84
N ILE A 95 -5.62 29.11 2.50
CA ILE A 95 -6.97 29.46 2.96
C ILE A 95 -6.94 30.57 4.03
N PHE A 96 -5.97 30.53 4.94
CA PHE A 96 -5.91 31.49 6.04
C PHE A 96 -5.10 32.74 5.74
N SER A 97 -4.38 32.83 4.62
CA SER A 97 -3.56 33.99 4.26
C SER A 97 -4.31 35.33 4.29
N VAL A 98 -5.61 35.31 3.93
CA VAL A 98 -6.48 36.50 3.91
C VAL A 98 -6.89 36.92 5.33
N ALA A 99 -7.23 35.96 6.18
CA ALA A 99 -7.70 36.22 7.55
C ALA A 99 -6.55 36.45 8.54
N TYR A 100 -5.42 35.77 8.33
CA TYR A 100 -4.24 35.79 9.20
C TYR A 100 -2.97 35.84 8.34
N PRO A 101 -2.55 37.04 7.87
CA PRO A 101 -1.37 37.21 7.03
C PRO A 101 -0.06 36.66 7.65
N GLN A 102 -0.01 36.59 8.99
CA GLN A 102 1.10 36.01 9.76
C GLN A 102 1.34 34.53 9.42
N LEU A 103 0.31 33.80 8.99
CA LEU A 103 0.42 32.40 8.57
C LEU A 103 1.08 32.24 7.19
N GLY A 104 1.38 33.34 6.48
CA GLY A 104 2.19 33.30 5.26
C GLY A 104 3.58 32.70 5.46
N ILE A 105 4.11 32.74 6.70
CA ILE A 105 5.38 32.09 7.07
C ILE A 105 5.32 30.56 6.89
N LEU A 106 4.12 29.97 7.00
CA LEU A 106 3.91 28.54 6.82
C LEU A 106 3.87 28.12 5.34
N ASN A 107 3.93 29.06 4.39
CA ASN A 107 4.08 28.79 2.96
C ASN A 107 5.52 28.36 2.63
N ILE A 108 5.91 27.19 3.16
CA ILE A 108 7.25 26.61 2.99
C ILE A 108 7.57 26.38 1.51
N MET A 109 6.55 26.08 0.69
CA MET A 109 6.69 25.87 -0.76
C MET A 109 6.77 27.18 -1.57
N GLY A 110 6.52 28.34 -0.95
CA GLY A 110 6.49 29.63 -1.63
C GLY A 110 5.50 29.67 -2.79
N LEU A 111 4.31 29.09 -2.62
CA LEU A 111 3.25 29.07 -3.64
C LEU A 111 2.76 30.48 -3.95
N SER A 112 2.45 30.75 -5.21
CA SER A 112 2.26 32.12 -5.72
C SER A 112 0.99 32.81 -5.21
N THR A 113 -0.16 32.12 -5.24
CA THR A 113 -1.44 32.67 -4.79
C THR A 113 -2.25 31.65 -4.00
N PRO A 114 -3.19 32.07 -3.14
CA PRO A 114 -4.08 31.15 -2.43
C PRO A 114 -4.90 30.23 -3.37
N SER A 115 -5.39 30.77 -4.47
CA SER A 115 -6.17 30.01 -5.46
C SER A 115 -5.30 29.00 -6.21
N SER A 116 -4.11 29.42 -6.67
CA SER A 116 -3.17 28.52 -7.36
C SER A 116 -2.66 27.40 -6.45
N ALA A 117 -2.44 27.68 -5.16
CA ALA A 117 -2.04 26.68 -4.17
C ALA A 117 -3.08 25.57 -3.99
N VAL A 118 -4.35 25.93 -3.81
CA VAL A 118 -5.45 24.96 -3.67
C VAL A 118 -5.64 24.17 -4.97
N LEU A 119 -5.64 24.85 -6.13
CA LEU A 119 -5.72 24.18 -7.43
C LEU A 119 -4.58 23.19 -7.65
N SER A 120 -3.35 23.58 -7.33
CA SER A 120 -2.17 22.72 -7.48
C SER A 120 -2.25 21.47 -6.60
N ALA A 121 -2.70 21.61 -5.35
CA ALA A 121 -2.90 20.47 -4.45
C ALA A 121 -3.99 19.50 -4.98
N VAL A 122 -5.10 20.03 -5.49
CA VAL A 122 -6.19 19.22 -6.06
C VAL A 122 -5.73 18.49 -7.34
N ILE A 123 -5.07 19.19 -8.26
CA ILE A 123 -4.54 18.62 -9.50
C ILE A 123 -3.49 17.53 -9.17
N PHE A 124 -2.57 17.81 -8.24
CA PHE A 124 -1.59 16.81 -7.82
C PHE A 124 -2.27 15.54 -7.28
N ASN A 125 -3.31 15.69 -6.46
CA ASN A 125 -4.07 14.54 -5.95
C ASN A 125 -4.75 13.74 -7.07
N ALA A 126 -5.24 14.42 -8.12
CA ALA A 126 -5.84 13.75 -9.28
C ALA A 126 -4.81 12.96 -10.11
N ILE A 127 -3.55 13.43 -10.17
CA ILE A 127 -2.46 12.80 -10.92
C ILE A 127 -1.80 11.67 -10.13
N VAL A 128 -1.62 11.83 -8.82
CA VAL A 128 -0.86 10.87 -8.02
C VAL A 128 -1.57 9.51 -7.94
N ILE A 129 -2.91 9.50 -7.92
CA ILE A 129 -3.70 8.26 -7.87
C ILE A 129 -3.41 7.34 -9.08
N PRO A 130 -3.60 7.78 -10.34
CA PRO A 130 -3.31 6.93 -11.49
C PRO A 130 -1.83 6.58 -11.60
N LEU A 131 -0.92 7.45 -11.14
CA LEU A 131 0.51 7.18 -11.11
C LEU A 131 0.89 6.03 -10.15
N LEU A 132 0.12 5.83 -9.08
CA LEU A 132 0.34 4.74 -8.12
C LEU A 132 -0.30 3.41 -8.55
N ILE A 133 -1.22 3.40 -9.54
CA ILE A 133 -1.88 2.17 -10.01
C ILE A 133 -0.85 1.12 -10.49
N PRO A 134 0.15 1.45 -11.34
CA PRO A 134 1.14 0.47 -11.77
C PRO A 134 1.92 -0.16 -10.61
N LEU A 135 2.19 0.61 -9.55
CA LEU A 135 2.85 0.11 -8.34
C LEU A 135 1.93 -0.85 -7.57
N ALA A 136 0.64 -0.51 -7.45
CA ALA A 136 -0.36 -1.36 -6.83
C ALA A 136 -0.56 -2.70 -7.57
N LEU A 137 -0.46 -2.69 -8.90
CA LEU A 137 -0.65 -3.88 -9.75
C LEU A 137 0.61 -4.74 -9.86
N LYS A 138 1.80 -4.14 -9.99
CA LYS A 138 3.06 -4.90 -10.10
C LYS A 138 3.54 -5.47 -8.77
N GLY A 139 3.09 -4.88 -7.66
CA GLY A 139 3.51 -5.27 -6.32
C GLY A 139 4.92 -4.80 -5.99
N VAL A 140 5.19 -4.76 -4.68
CA VAL A 140 6.50 -4.51 -4.09
C VAL A 140 7.15 -5.85 -3.79
N LYS A 141 8.26 -6.13 -4.49
CA LYS A 141 8.97 -7.41 -4.37
C LYS A 141 9.39 -7.69 -2.94
N TYR A 142 9.01 -8.87 -2.45
CA TYR A 142 9.50 -9.39 -1.18
C TYR A 142 10.97 -9.84 -1.31
N ARG A 143 11.78 -9.57 -0.29
CA ARG A 143 13.14 -10.12 -0.17
C ARG A 143 13.22 -10.98 1.09
N SER A 144 13.49 -12.28 0.91
CA SER A 144 13.47 -13.30 1.96
C SER A 144 14.53 -13.15 3.05
N THR A 145 15.56 -12.32 2.84
CA THR A 145 16.73 -12.18 3.72
C THR A 145 16.55 -11.14 4.83
N SER A 146 15.46 -10.37 4.82
CA SER A 146 15.30 -9.20 5.70
C SER A 146 14.43 -9.53 6.92
N SER A 147 14.87 -9.12 8.12
CA SER A 147 14.00 -9.17 9.31
C SER A 147 12.76 -8.28 9.10
N VAL A 148 11.66 -8.59 9.79
CA VAL A 148 10.42 -7.77 9.72
C VAL A 148 10.71 -6.29 10.05
N SER A 149 11.57 -6.03 11.03
CA SER A 149 12.00 -4.68 11.41
C SER A 149 12.78 -3.97 10.31
N GLN A 150 13.67 -4.68 9.60
CA GLN A 150 14.41 -4.11 8.46
C GLN A 150 13.50 -3.81 7.28
N LEU A 151 12.55 -4.70 6.97
CA LEU A 151 11.56 -4.47 5.91
C LEU A 151 10.70 -3.25 6.22
N LEU A 152 10.24 -3.12 7.47
CA LEU A 152 9.47 -1.97 7.91
C LEU A 152 10.28 -0.67 7.80
N ALA A 153 11.51 -0.65 8.31
CA ALA A 153 12.37 0.52 8.25
C ALA A 153 12.63 0.96 6.80
N MET A 154 12.93 0.01 5.91
CA MET A 154 13.17 0.29 4.50
C MET A 154 11.90 0.83 3.81
N ASN A 155 10.75 0.26 4.13
CA ASN A 155 9.46 0.69 3.58
C ASN A 155 9.13 2.12 4.02
N ILE A 156 9.25 2.40 5.32
CA ILE A 156 9.06 3.75 5.87
C ILE A 156 10.04 4.74 5.24
N LEU A 157 11.31 4.36 5.10
CA LEU A 157 12.32 5.23 4.52
C LEU A 157 12.01 5.54 3.06
N ILE A 158 11.77 4.54 2.22
CA ILE A 158 11.55 4.72 0.78
C ILE A 158 10.20 5.39 0.51
N TYR A 159 9.10 4.81 1.03
CA TYR A 159 7.74 5.25 0.71
C TYR A 159 7.30 6.42 1.59
N GLY A 160 7.81 6.55 2.81
CA GLY A 160 7.56 7.72 3.65
C GLY A 160 8.32 8.95 3.18
N LEU A 161 9.64 8.85 2.91
CA LEU A 161 10.37 10.00 2.36
C LEU A 161 9.93 10.31 0.93
N GLY A 162 9.70 9.29 0.10
CA GLY A 162 9.12 9.48 -1.23
C GLY A 162 7.75 10.15 -1.16
N GLY A 163 6.90 9.71 -0.25
CA GLY A 163 5.59 10.30 0.02
C GLY A 163 5.65 11.71 0.57
N LEU A 164 6.78 12.15 1.12
CA LEU A 164 6.99 13.55 1.53
C LEU A 164 7.56 14.39 0.39
N ILE A 165 8.64 13.94 -0.25
CA ILE A 165 9.39 14.75 -1.22
C ILE A 165 8.62 14.93 -2.53
N VAL A 166 8.03 13.85 -3.06
CA VAL A 166 7.32 13.87 -4.35
C VAL A 166 6.17 14.89 -4.38
N PRO A 167 5.27 14.96 -3.39
CA PRO A 167 4.20 15.96 -3.42
C PRO A 167 4.67 17.39 -3.20
N PHE A 168 5.69 17.64 -2.37
CA PHE A 168 6.26 18.98 -2.26
C PHE A 168 6.78 19.48 -3.62
N ALA A 169 7.53 18.64 -4.32
CA ALA A 169 8.02 18.96 -5.67
C ALA A 169 6.87 19.08 -6.68
N GLY A 170 5.94 18.12 -6.69
CA GLY A 170 4.84 18.05 -7.63
C GLY A 170 3.88 19.23 -7.52
N ILE A 171 3.44 19.58 -6.31
CA ILE A 171 2.56 20.73 -6.06
C ILE A 171 3.25 22.03 -6.50
N LYS A 172 4.54 22.20 -6.18
CA LYS A 172 5.30 23.39 -6.57
C LYS A 172 5.43 23.51 -8.09
N LEU A 173 5.69 22.41 -8.79
CA LEU A 173 5.79 22.41 -10.25
C LEU A 173 4.45 22.77 -10.89
N ILE A 174 3.34 22.23 -10.39
CA ILE A 174 2.00 22.57 -10.89
C ILE A 174 1.69 24.04 -10.66
N ASP A 175 2.02 24.59 -9.48
CA ASP A 175 1.80 26.01 -9.15
C ASP A 175 2.57 26.95 -10.10
N ILE A 176 3.82 26.60 -10.40
CA ILE A 176 4.65 27.36 -11.36
C ILE A 176 4.00 27.31 -12.76
N ILE A 177 3.59 26.13 -13.23
CA ILE A 177 2.97 25.97 -14.56
C ILE A 177 1.68 26.80 -14.65
N LEU A 178 0.81 26.73 -13.63
CA LEU A 178 -0.42 27.50 -13.59
C LEU A 178 -0.14 29.00 -13.63
N THR A 179 0.79 29.48 -12.81
CA THR A 179 1.13 30.91 -12.71
C THR A 179 1.72 31.45 -14.01
N LEU A 180 2.61 30.69 -14.66
CA LEU A 180 3.16 31.06 -15.97
C LEU A 180 2.09 31.09 -17.05
N SER A 181 1.18 30.12 -17.08
CA SER A 181 0.09 30.08 -18.05
C SER A 181 -0.90 31.23 -17.89
N SER A 182 -1.20 31.63 -16.65
CA SER A 182 -2.05 32.80 -16.39
C SER A 182 -1.38 34.13 -16.77
N ALA A 183 -0.05 34.21 -16.66
CA ALA A 183 0.70 35.40 -17.03
C ALA A 183 0.86 35.58 -18.56
N ALA A 184 0.82 34.48 -19.33
CA ALA A 184 0.95 34.50 -20.79
C ALA A 184 -0.38 34.77 -21.53
N GLY A 185 -1.52 34.68 -20.84
CA GLY A 185 -2.86 34.90 -21.42
C GLY A 185 -3.47 36.27 -21.13
N GLY A 186 -2.73 37.17 -20.48
CA GLY A 186 -3.15 38.54 -20.12
C GLY A 186 -2.48 39.62 -20.96
#